data_AF-A0A8S3GG64-F1
#
_entry.id   AF-A0A8S3GG64-F1
#
_cell.length_a   1.000
_cell.length_b   1.000
_cell.length_c   1.000
_cell.angle_alpha   90.00
_cell.angle_beta   90.00
_cell.angle_gamma   90.00
#
_symmetry.space_group_name_H-M   'P 1'
#
loop_
_entity.id
_entity.type
_entity.pdbx_description
1 polymer ?
#
loop_
_entity_poly.entity_id
_entity_poly.type
_entity_poly.pdbx_seq_one_letter_code
_entity_poly.pdbx_strand_id
1 'polypeptide(L)'
;AMLEYLYKAKDCGIRSLLALRGDPHVGEEWNPAKSDFRYALDLVKFIRKHFGDYFVICVAGYPQGHPDSTSYEDDLGYLKEKIDCGADFIITQLFFQAETFIKFESDCRSIEIKCPIIPGILP
;
A
#
# COMPACT_ATOMS: atom_id res chain seq x y z
N ALA A 1 -18.89 7.29 -2.49
CA ALA A 1 -18.30 8.11 -1.41
C ALA A 1 -16.83 8.44 -1.66
N MET A 2 -15.98 7.46 -1.99
CA MET A 2 -14.53 7.69 -2.17
C MET A 2 -14.15 8.83 -3.13
N LEU A 3 -14.79 8.91 -4.30
CA LEU A 3 -14.47 9.94 -5.30
C LEU A 3 -14.65 11.37 -4.77
N GLU A 4 -15.67 11.60 -3.93
CA GLU A 4 -15.93 12.89 -3.30
C GLU A 4 -14.78 13.28 -2.35
N TYR A 5 -14.29 12.34 -1.55
CA TYR A 5 -13.15 12.58 -0.65
C TYR A 5 -11.87 12.91 -1.42
N LEU A 6 -11.63 12.22 -2.55
CA LEU A 6 -10.46 12.49 -3.40
C LEU A 6 -10.53 13.88 -4.06
N TYR A 7 -11.72 14.31 -4.51
CA TYR A 7 -11.90 15.68 -4.99
C TYR A 7 -11.66 16.72 -3.89
N LYS A 8 -12.22 16.52 -2.68
CA LYS A 8 -11.94 17.41 -1.54
C LYS A 8 -10.46 17.49 -1.22
N ALA A 9 -9.76 16.35 -1.20
CA ALA A 9 -8.32 16.31 -0.98
C ALA A 9 -7.57 17.13 -2.05
N LYS A 10 -7.94 16.95 -3.32
CA LYS A 10 -7.38 17.72 -4.44
C LYS A 10 -7.64 19.22 -4.29
N ASP A 11 -8.86 19.62 -3.95
CA ASP A 11 -9.25 21.02 -3.78
C ASP A 11 -8.54 21.69 -2.60
N CYS A 12 -8.20 20.91 -1.56
CA CYS A 12 -7.32 21.33 -0.46
C CYS A 12 -5.83 21.40 -0.85
N GLY A 13 -5.46 21.04 -2.08
CA GLY A 13 -4.07 21.04 -2.55
C GLY A 13 -3.25 19.84 -2.09
N ILE A 14 -3.86 18.79 -1.54
CA ILE A 14 -3.15 17.56 -1.14
C ILE A 14 -2.58 16.90 -2.40
N ARG A 15 -1.32 16.47 -2.31
CA ARG A 15 -0.59 15.83 -3.41
C ARG A 15 -0.15 14.41 -3.11
N SER A 16 -0.19 13.97 -1.86
CA SER A 16 0.28 12.64 -1.48
C SER A 16 -0.80 11.90 -0.72
N LEU A 17 -1.03 10.65 -1.10
CA LEU A 17 -2.01 9.77 -0.49
C LEU A 17 -1.34 8.46 -0.10
N LEU A 18 -1.69 7.94 1.07
CA LEU A 18 -1.37 6.57 1.47
C LEU A 18 -2.61 5.70 1.21
N ALA A 19 -2.53 4.83 0.19
CA ALA A 19 -3.64 3.96 -0.19
C ALA A 19 -3.61 2.67 0.64
N LEU A 20 -4.63 2.47 1.48
CA LEU A 20 -4.78 1.32 2.37
C LEU A 20 -6.11 0.61 2.13
N ARG A 21 -6.13 -0.70 2.41
CA ARG A 21 -7.37 -1.47 2.52
C ARG A 21 -8.17 -1.03 3.76
N GLY A 22 -7.44 -0.75 4.84
CA GLY A 22 -8.00 -0.60 6.18
C GLY A 22 -8.07 -1.93 6.92
N ASP A 23 -8.34 -1.81 8.22
CA ASP A 23 -8.53 -2.92 9.14
C ASP A 23 -10.02 -3.07 9.47
N PRO A 24 -10.49 -4.29 9.79
CA PRO A 24 -11.83 -4.47 10.33
C PRO A 24 -11.98 -3.74 11.67
N HIS A 25 -13.23 -3.47 12.06
CA HIS A 25 -13.51 -2.96 13.41
C HIS A 25 -13.04 -3.98 14.46
N VAL A 26 -12.63 -3.48 15.64
CA VAL A 26 -12.12 -4.33 16.72
C VAL A 26 -13.16 -5.40 17.08
N GLY A 27 -12.75 -6.67 16.96
CA GLY A 27 -13.62 -7.82 17.23
C GLY A 27 -14.44 -8.31 16.04
N GLU A 28 -14.34 -7.68 14.87
CA GLU A 28 -14.93 -8.16 13.62
C GLU A 28 -13.87 -8.80 12.69
N GLU A 29 -14.30 -9.75 11.87
CA GLU A 29 -13.50 -10.23 10.75
C GLU A 29 -13.63 -9.27 9.55
N TRP A 30 -12.63 -9.29 8.67
CA TRP A 30 -12.68 -8.52 7.42
C TRP A 30 -13.88 -8.94 6.56
N ASN A 31 -14.81 -8.00 6.32
CA ASN A 31 -15.97 -8.22 5.48
C ASN A 31 -15.89 -7.32 4.21
N PRO A 32 -15.59 -7.90 3.03
CA PRO A 32 -15.48 -7.13 1.80
C PRO A 32 -16.81 -6.48 1.36
N ALA A 33 -17.97 -6.96 1.83
CA ALA A 33 -19.26 -6.34 1.53
C ALA A 33 -19.48 -5.00 2.21
N LYS A 34 -18.69 -4.67 3.25
CA LYS A 34 -18.73 -3.37 3.95
C LYS A 34 -17.75 -2.35 3.35
N SER A 35 -16.99 -2.69 2.32
CA SER A 35 -15.96 -1.83 1.73
C SER A 35 -16.25 -1.52 0.26
N ASP A 36 -15.98 -0.28 -0.16
CA ASP A 36 -16.01 0.13 -1.57
C ASP A 36 -14.94 -0.62 -2.41
N PHE A 37 -13.86 -1.08 -1.75
CA PHE A 37 -12.72 -1.75 -2.38
C PHE A 37 -12.31 -2.99 -1.59
N ARG A 38 -12.05 -4.11 -2.29
CA ARG A 38 -11.62 -5.35 -1.64
C ARG A 38 -10.14 -5.30 -1.27
N TYR A 39 -9.32 -4.68 -2.10
CA TYR A 39 -7.88 -4.57 -1.91
C TYR A 39 -7.41 -3.13 -2.08
N ALA A 40 -6.29 -2.78 -1.43
CA ALA A 40 -5.63 -1.48 -1.64
C ALA A 40 -5.28 -1.24 -3.13
N LEU A 41 -5.00 -2.32 -3.87
CA LEU A 41 -4.77 -2.30 -5.32
C LEU A 41 -5.92 -1.65 -6.09
N ASP A 42 -7.16 -1.93 -5.71
CA ASP A 42 -8.34 -1.40 -6.38
C ASP A 42 -8.43 0.12 -6.18
N LEU A 43 -8.05 0.61 -5.00
CA LEU A 43 -7.99 2.04 -4.70
C LEU A 43 -6.87 2.74 -5.51
N VAL A 44 -5.70 2.12 -5.65
CA VAL A 44 -4.61 2.66 -6.49
C VAL A 44 -5.09 2.83 -7.93
N LYS A 45 -5.68 1.77 -8.52
CA LYS A 45 -6.25 1.80 -9.88
C LYS A 45 -7.33 2.86 -10.00
N PHE A 46 -8.19 2.98 -9.00
CA PHE A 46 -9.26 3.98 -8.97
C PHE A 46 -8.72 5.41 -8.98
N ILE A 47 -7.73 5.72 -8.13
CA ILE A 47 -7.10 7.05 -8.08
C ILE A 47 -6.44 7.35 -9.41
N ARG A 48 -5.64 6.42 -9.96
CA ARG A 48 -4.96 6.61 -11.26
C ARG A 48 -5.93 6.85 -12.40
N LYS A 49 -7.03 6.10 -12.46
CA LYS A 49 -8.08 6.28 -13.48
C LYS A 49 -8.70 7.67 -13.46
N HIS A 50 -8.92 8.25 -12.28
CA HIS A 50 -9.65 9.52 -12.14
C HIS A 50 -8.77 10.77 -12.06
N PHE A 51 -7.53 10.62 -11.59
CA PHE A 51 -6.64 11.74 -11.29
C PHE A 51 -5.29 11.69 -12.01
N GLY A 52 -4.99 10.60 -12.75
CA GLY A 52 -3.70 10.40 -13.41
C GLY A 52 -2.55 10.54 -12.42
N ASP A 53 -1.58 11.37 -12.76
CA ASP A 53 -0.37 11.60 -11.96
C ASP A 53 -0.50 12.76 -10.97
N TYR A 54 -1.71 13.30 -10.76
CA TYR A 54 -1.92 14.43 -9.85
C TYR A 54 -1.51 14.10 -8.41
N PHE A 55 -1.84 12.88 -7.95
CA PHE A 55 -1.49 12.37 -6.63
C PHE A 55 -0.26 11.48 -6.71
N VAL A 56 0.67 11.66 -5.78
CA VAL A 56 1.67 10.68 -5.42
C VAL A 56 1.04 9.65 -4.50
N ILE A 57 1.11 8.37 -4.86
CA ILE A 57 0.44 7.28 -4.16
C ILE A 57 1.49 6.41 -3.46
N CYS A 58 1.43 6.40 -2.13
CA CYS A 58 2.18 5.46 -1.31
C CYS A 58 1.33 4.21 -1.02
N VAL A 59 1.98 3.06 -0.90
CA VAL A 59 1.37 1.81 -0.41
C VAL A 59 2.18 1.21 0.74
N ALA A 60 1.51 0.40 1.56
CA ALA A 60 2.15 -0.33 2.65
C ALA A 60 2.89 -1.58 2.13
N GLY A 61 4.10 -1.81 2.66
CA GLY A 61 4.85 -3.07 2.52
C GLY A 61 5.11 -3.72 3.88
N TYR A 62 5.19 -5.04 3.95
CA TYR A 62 5.32 -5.79 5.20
C TYR A 62 6.62 -6.60 5.20
N PRO A 63 7.70 -6.13 5.85
CA PRO A 63 9.01 -6.79 5.81
C PRO A 63 9.02 -8.24 6.35
N GLN A 64 8.02 -8.61 7.14
CA GLN A 64 7.83 -9.96 7.68
C GLN A 64 6.61 -10.68 7.07
N GLY A 65 6.01 -10.11 6.01
CA GLY A 65 4.76 -10.57 5.42
C GLY A 65 3.51 -10.06 6.16
N HIS A 66 2.43 -9.83 5.42
CA HIS A 66 1.14 -9.49 6.01
C HIS A 66 0.51 -10.71 6.71
N PRO A 67 -0.09 -10.58 7.91
CA PRO A 67 -0.70 -11.71 8.64
C PRO A 67 -1.79 -12.46 7.85
N ASP A 68 -2.60 -11.73 7.09
CA ASP A 68 -3.65 -12.30 6.22
C ASP A 68 -3.11 -12.93 4.92
N SER A 69 -1.81 -12.81 4.60
CA SER A 69 -1.23 -13.36 3.37
C SER A 69 -0.87 -14.83 3.56
N THR A 70 -1.08 -15.63 2.51
CA THR A 70 -0.82 -17.09 2.54
C THR A 70 0.66 -17.42 2.67
N SER A 71 1.52 -16.58 2.10
CA SER A 71 2.98 -16.68 2.21
C SER A 71 3.62 -15.30 2.08
N TYR A 72 4.90 -15.19 2.44
CA TYR A 72 5.68 -13.97 2.24
C TYR A 72 5.87 -13.65 0.76
N GLU A 73 6.06 -14.69 -0.06
CA GLU A 73 6.22 -14.59 -1.51
C GLU A 73 4.94 -14.07 -2.18
N ASP A 74 3.77 -14.55 -1.75
CA ASP A 74 2.49 -14.03 -2.23
C ASP A 74 2.29 -12.56 -1.84
N ASP A 75 2.68 -12.17 -0.62
CA ASP A 75 2.60 -10.78 -0.16
C ASP A 75 3.47 -9.84 -1.01
N LEU A 76 4.69 -10.28 -1.35
CA LEU A 76 5.58 -9.57 -2.28
C LEU A 76 4.98 -9.49 -3.69
N GLY A 77 4.33 -10.54 -4.17
CA GLY A 77 3.60 -10.55 -5.45
C GLY A 77 2.50 -9.49 -5.47
N TYR A 78 1.67 -9.42 -4.44
CA TYR A 78 0.63 -8.39 -4.32
C TYR A 78 1.21 -6.98 -4.18
N LEU A 79 2.35 -6.83 -3.50
CA LEU A 79 3.07 -5.56 -3.43
C LEU A 79 3.54 -5.12 -4.82
N LYS A 80 4.12 -6.01 -5.62
CA LYS A 80 4.52 -5.75 -7.00
C LYS A 80 3.34 -5.30 -7.85
N GLU A 81 2.19 -5.96 -7.74
CA GLU A 81 0.98 -5.56 -8.47
C GLU A 81 0.53 -4.13 -8.12
N LYS A 82 0.62 -3.73 -6.85
CA LYS A 82 0.29 -2.35 -6.43
C LYS A 82 1.21 -1.33 -7.11
N ILE A 83 2.51 -1.62 -7.18
CA ILE A 83 3.49 -0.76 -7.85
C ILE A 83 3.21 -0.70 -9.35
N ASP A 84 2.99 -1.85 -10.00
CA ASP A 84 2.73 -1.93 -11.44
C ASP A 84 1.45 -1.21 -11.86
N CYS A 85 0.46 -1.15 -10.96
CA CYS A 85 -0.78 -0.42 -11.19
C CYS A 85 -0.66 1.09 -10.89
N GLY A 86 0.53 1.56 -10.53
CA GLY A 86 0.86 2.97 -10.44
C GLY A 86 1.05 3.51 -9.03
N ALA A 87 1.36 2.70 -8.02
CA ALA A 87 1.87 3.25 -6.77
C ALA A 87 3.33 3.74 -6.95
N ASP A 88 3.66 4.88 -6.34
CA ASP A 88 4.92 5.59 -6.57
C ASP A 88 6.03 5.21 -5.61
N PHE A 89 5.69 4.82 -4.38
CA PHE A 89 6.66 4.38 -3.37
C PHE A 89 6.00 3.55 -2.26
N ILE A 90 6.86 2.93 -1.44
CA ILE A 90 6.46 2.02 -0.35
C ILE A 90 6.88 2.63 0.98
N ILE A 91 6.01 2.56 1.97
CA ILE A 91 6.37 2.70 3.40
C ILE A 91 6.16 1.34 4.06
N THR A 92 7.15 0.88 4.81
CA THR A 92 7.06 -0.43 5.47
C THR A 92 6.28 -0.35 6.78
N GLN A 93 5.67 -1.47 7.16
CA GLN A 93 5.32 -1.74 8.55
C GLN A 93 6.58 -1.68 9.42
N LEU A 94 6.40 -1.38 10.71
CA LEU A 94 7.47 -1.34 11.69
C LEU A 94 8.24 -2.66 11.80
N PHE A 95 9.52 -2.57 12.13
CA PHE A 95 10.41 -3.68 12.41
C PHE A 95 11.48 -3.23 13.42
N PHE A 96 12.11 -4.19 14.11
CA PHE A 96 13.07 -3.90 15.19
C PHE A 96 14.52 -4.25 14.84
N GLN A 97 14.75 -4.97 13.74
CA GLN A 97 16.08 -5.39 13.29
C GLN A 97 16.33 -4.84 11.88
N ALA A 98 17.48 -4.20 11.66
CA ALA A 98 17.82 -3.61 10.36
C ALA A 98 17.89 -4.68 9.26
N GLU A 99 18.32 -5.90 9.62
CA GLU A 99 18.43 -7.05 8.73
C GLU A 99 17.07 -7.43 8.11
N THR A 100 15.98 -7.24 8.85
CA THR A 100 14.61 -7.49 8.35
C THR A 100 14.30 -6.58 7.16
N PHE A 101 14.64 -5.29 7.26
CA PHE A 101 14.43 -4.34 6.17
C PHE A 101 15.39 -4.58 5.00
N ILE A 102 16.66 -4.85 5.27
CA ILE A 102 17.67 -5.10 4.23
C ILE A 102 17.27 -6.32 3.39
N LYS A 103 16.80 -7.40 4.02
CA LYS A 103 16.30 -8.58 3.31
C LYS A 103 15.07 -8.23 2.47
N PHE A 104 14.09 -7.54 3.06
CA PHE A 104 12.87 -7.13 2.34
C PHE A 104 13.16 -6.26 1.13
N GLU A 105 14.08 -5.30 1.26
CA GLU A 105 14.53 -4.44 0.15
C GLU A 105 15.14 -5.28 -0.97
N SER A 106 16.06 -6.19 -0.65
CA SER A 106 16.68 -7.11 -1.60
C SER A 106 15.64 -7.98 -2.31
N ASP A 107 14.68 -8.54 -1.57
CA ASP A 107 13.61 -9.37 -2.14
C ASP A 107 12.72 -8.55 -3.09
N CYS A 108 12.36 -7.33 -2.71
CA CYS A 108 11.62 -6.39 -3.58
C CYS A 108 12.39 -6.10 -4.88
N ARG A 109 13.71 -5.90 -4.81
CA ARG A 109 14.53 -5.69 -6.01
C ARG A 109 14.58 -6.92 -6.90
N SER A 110 14.64 -8.11 -6.33
CA SER A 110 14.67 -9.37 -7.09
C SER A 110 13.44 -9.59 -7.99
N ILE A 111 12.32 -8.93 -7.67
CA ILE A 111 11.07 -8.94 -8.44
C ILE A 111 10.81 -7.62 -9.17
N GLU A 112 11.85 -6.81 -9.43
CA GLU A 112 11.80 -5.57 -10.22
C GLU A 112 10.97 -4.43 -9.61
N ILE A 113 10.74 -4.42 -8.28
CA ILE A 113 10.25 -3.20 -7.61
C ILE A 113 11.41 -2.20 -7.56
N LYS A 114 11.31 -1.09 -8.28
CA LYS A 114 12.37 -0.05 -8.39
C LYS A 114 12.04 1.25 -7.68
N CYS A 115 10.81 1.41 -7.22
CA CYS A 115 10.40 2.61 -6.50
C CYS A 115 11.14 2.74 -5.15
N PRO A 116 11.18 3.95 -4.56
CA PRO A 116 11.67 4.13 -3.20
C PRO A 116 10.92 3.24 -2.19
N ILE A 117 11.65 2.72 -1.21
CA ILE A 117 11.13 1.93 -0.09
C ILE A 117 11.60 2.62 1.19
N ILE A 118 10.68 3.15 1.98
CA ILE A 118 10.96 3.94 3.18
C ILE A 118 10.70 3.07 4.43
N PRO A 119 11.69 2.89 5.32
CA PRO A 119 11.50 2.11 6.54
C PRO A 119 10.59 2.83 7.54
N GLY A 120 9.54 2.16 8.00
CA GLY A 120 8.74 2.60 9.15
C GLY A 120 9.44 2.24 10.47
N ILE A 121 9.74 3.24 11.30
CA ILE A 121 10.42 3.05 12.59
C ILE A 121 9.53 3.56 13.72
N LEU A 122 9.33 2.73 14.75
CA LEU A 122 8.69 3.11 16.00
C LEU A 122 9.75 3.09 17.11
N PRO A 123 10.06 4.25 17.73
CA PRO A 123 11.05 4.34 18.83
C PRO A 123 10.65 3.61 20.10
#